data_AF-A0A1F2U3V1-F1
#
_entry.id   AF-A0A1F2U3V1-F1
#
_cell.length_a   1.000
_cell.length_b   1.000
_cell.length_c   1.000
_cell.angle_alpha   90.00
_cell.angle_beta   90.00
_cell.angle_gamma   90.00
#
_symmetry.space_group_name_H-M   'P 1'
#
loop_
_entity.id
_entity.type
_entity.pdbx_description
1 polymer ?
#
loop_
_entity_poly.entity_id
_entity_poly.type
_entity_poly.pdbx_seq_one_letter_code
_entity_poly.pdbx_strand_id
1 'polypeptide(L)'
;MAKKQYGSSARGVRAGKSAKLTGNSRIDFSDIPESTDEELKRARRVGRPRTGNAKQLIAIRIAPRLLAQLRRLAAKQSKPYQTLIHELLERAAKKQVA
;
A
#
# COMPACT_ATOMS: atom_id res chain seq x y z
N MET A 1 12.26 -35.99 -19.51
CA MET A 1 12.52 -34.62 -19.00
C MET A 1 11.58 -33.65 -19.70
N ALA A 2 10.37 -33.44 -19.18
CA ALA A 2 9.37 -32.58 -19.81
C ALA A 2 9.38 -31.17 -19.18
N LYS A 3 9.39 -30.15 -20.05
CA LYS A 3 9.51 -28.71 -19.75
C LYS A 3 8.36 -28.21 -18.85
N LYS A 4 8.73 -27.35 -17.89
CA LYS A 4 7.83 -26.56 -17.03
C LYS A 4 6.93 -25.67 -17.89
N GLN A 5 5.62 -25.88 -17.86
CA GLN A 5 4.68 -25.03 -18.57
C GLN A 5 4.54 -23.67 -17.89
N TYR A 6 4.63 -22.63 -18.70
CA TYR A 6 4.62 -21.23 -18.30
C TYR A 6 3.25 -20.79 -17.77
N GLY A 7 3.31 -19.95 -16.73
CA GLY A 7 2.42 -18.82 -16.43
C GLY A 7 0.92 -18.99 -16.69
N SER A 8 0.15 -19.23 -15.62
CA SER A 8 -1.25 -18.77 -15.60
C SER A 8 -1.27 -17.24 -15.47
N SER A 9 -1.15 -16.59 -16.62
CA SER A 9 -1.61 -15.21 -16.78
C SER A 9 -3.15 -15.22 -16.82
N ALA A 10 -3.76 -15.45 -15.66
CA ALA A 10 -5.18 -15.14 -15.49
C ALA A 10 -5.30 -13.60 -15.52
N ARG A 11 -5.36 -13.05 -16.74
CA ARG A 11 -5.73 -11.65 -16.96
C ARG A 11 -7.06 -11.45 -16.24
N GLY A 12 -7.07 -10.53 -15.27
CA GLY A 12 -8.24 -10.17 -14.50
C GLY A 12 -9.39 -9.83 -15.42
N VAL A 13 -10.32 -10.78 -15.55
CA VAL A 13 -11.63 -10.54 -16.15
C VAL A 13 -12.31 -9.53 -15.23
N ARG A 14 -12.70 -8.37 -15.78
CA ARG A 14 -13.52 -7.40 -15.04
C ARG A 14 -14.79 -8.12 -14.60
N ALA A 15 -15.12 -8.03 -13.32
CA ALA A 15 -16.40 -8.50 -12.79
C ALA A 15 -17.53 -7.97 -13.69
N GLY A 16 -18.30 -8.89 -14.26
CA GLY A 16 -19.46 -8.55 -15.09
C GLY A 16 -20.41 -7.64 -14.33
N LYS A 17 -21.05 -6.74 -15.08
CA LYS A 17 -22.08 -5.76 -14.69
C LYS A 17 -22.74 -6.02 -13.34
N SER A 18 -22.80 -4.98 -12.49
CA SER A 18 -23.48 -4.98 -11.19
C SER A 18 -24.89 -5.55 -11.30
N ALA A 19 -25.07 -6.80 -10.91
CA ALA A 19 -26.38 -7.34 -10.59
C ALA A 19 -26.90 -6.63 -9.34
N LYS A 20 -28.22 -6.45 -9.22
CA LYS A 20 -28.81 -6.00 -7.96
C LYS A 20 -28.33 -6.92 -6.84
N LEU A 21 -27.89 -6.34 -5.73
CA LEU A 21 -27.43 -7.10 -4.56
C LEU A 21 -28.50 -8.14 -4.20
N THR A 22 -28.14 -9.42 -4.22
CA THR A 22 -29.01 -10.46 -3.67
C THR A 22 -29.22 -10.13 -2.20
N GLY A 23 -30.46 -9.85 -1.80
CA GLY A 23 -30.76 -9.53 -0.41
C GLY A 23 -30.34 -10.68 0.51
N ASN A 24 -29.81 -10.38 1.69
CA ASN A 24 -29.25 -11.37 2.62
C ASN A 24 -30.20 -12.53 2.93
N SER A 25 -31.52 -12.31 2.89
CA SER A 25 -32.53 -13.36 3.13
C SER A 25 -32.63 -14.43 2.04
N ARG A 26 -31.95 -14.26 0.89
CA ARG A 26 -31.92 -15.22 -0.22
C ARG A 26 -30.60 -15.98 -0.32
N ILE A 27 -29.65 -15.72 0.57
CA ILE A 27 -28.38 -16.45 0.61
C ILE A 27 -28.56 -17.57 1.63
N ASP A 28 -28.38 -18.80 1.18
CA ASP A 28 -28.30 -19.95 2.06
C ASP A 28 -26.89 -20.00 2.66
N PHE A 29 -26.81 -20.04 3.98
CA PHE A 29 -25.55 -20.12 4.75
C PHE A 29 -25.45 -21.44 5.51
N SER A 30 -26.34 -22.41 5.25
CA SER A 30 -26.37 -23.69 5.96
C SER A 30 -25.08 -24.51 5.81
N ASP A 31 -24.31 -24.28 4.75
CA ASP A 31 -23.04 -24.93 4.44
C ASP A 31 -21.81 -24.17 4.97
N ILE A 32 -21.95 -22.90 5.35
CA ILE A 32 -20.84 -22.04 5.80
C ILE A 32 -21.15 -21.53 7.21
N PRO A 33 -20.63 -22.18 8.26
CA PRO A 33 -20.82 -21.68 9.62
C PRO A 33 -20.09 -20.35 9.82
N GLU A 34 -20.64 -19.51 10.71
CA GLU A 34 -19.96 -18.27 11.12
C GLU A 34 -18.60 -18.58 11.74
N SER A 35 -17.57 -17.82 11.36
CA SER A 35 -16.24 -17.98 11.94
C SER A 35 -16.26 -17.55 13.41
N THR A 36 -15.64 -18.34 14.28
CA THR A 36 -15.53 -18.02 15.70
C THR A 36 -14.55 -16.86 15.94
N ASP A 37 -14.73 -16.12 17.03
CA ASP A 37 -13.84 -15.02 17.41
C ASP A 37 -12.37 -15.47 17.54
N GLU A 38 -12.13 -16.72 17.97
CA GLU A 38 -10.79 -17.29 18.05
C GLU A 38 -10.16 -17.49 16.67
N GLU A 39 -10.94 -17.98 15.70
CA GLU A 39 -10.50 -18.16 14.31
C GLU A 39 -10.23 -16.81 13.65
N LEU A 40 -11.08 -15.82 13.88
CA LEU A 40 -10.90 -14.44 13.40
C LEU A 40 -9.64 -13.79 13.98
N LYS A 41 -9.32 -14.06 15.26
CA LYS A 41 -8.11 -13.54 15.92
C LYS A 41 -6.83 -14.20 15.40
N ARG A 42 -6.88 -15.50 15.06
CA ARG A 42 -5.76 -16.22 14.44
C ARG A 42 -5.58 -15.89 12.95
N ALA A 43 -6.62 -15.37 12.30
CA ALA A 43 -6.54 -14.98 10.90
C ALA A 43 -5.45 -13.91 10.69
N ARG A 44 -4.47 -14.22 9.85
CA ARG A 44 -3.40 -13.29 9.50
C ARG A 44 -4.01 -12.09 8.78
N ARG A 45 -3.92 -10.91 9.39
CA ARG A 45 -4.40 -9.65 8.80
C ARG A 45 -3.60 -9.34 7.53
N VAL A 46 -4.15 -9.66 6.37
CA VAL A 46 -3.54 -9.41 5.05
C VAL A 46 -3.81 -8.00 4.51
N GLY A 47 -4.36 -7.11 5.36
CA GLY A 47 -4.62 -5.70 5.03
C GLY A 47 -3.40 -4.80 5.17
N ARG A 48 -3.61 -3.49 4.92
CA ARG A 48 -2.57 -2.47 5.10
C ARG A 48 -2.04 -2.52 6.54
N PRO A 49 -0.72 -2.66 6.75
CA PRO A 49 -0.13 -2.60 8.08
C PRO A 49 -0.54 -1.30 8.79
N ARG A 50 -0.82 -1.36 10.09
CA ARG A 50 -1.01 -0.17 10.91
C ARG A 50 0.34 0.56 11.01
N THR A 51 0.56 1.54 10.14
CA THR A 51 1.70 2.44 10.28
C THR A 51 1.39 3.44 11.40
N GLY A 52 1.97 3.24 12.59
CA GLY A 52 1.69 4.08 13.77
C GLY A 52 2.04 5.57 13.58
N ASN A 53 2.95 5.88 12.66
CA ASN A 53 3.37 7.24 12.33
C ASN A 53 3.10 7.54 10.85
N ALA A 54 1.83 7.76 10.51
CA ALA A 54 1.46 8.15 9.16
C ALA A 54 2.02 9.54 8.83
N LYS A 55 2.72 9.66 7.71
CA LYS A 55 3.21 10.96 7.21
C LYS A 55 2.02 11.81 6.76
N GLN A 56 2.00 13.08 7.17
CA GLN A 56 1.02 14.05 6.68
C GLN A 56 1.43 14.58 5.31
N LEU A 57 0.47 14.73 4.40
CA LEU A 57 0.69 15.38 3.12
C LEU A 57 0.71 16.89 3.32
N ILE A 58 1.77 17.53 2.84
CA ILE A 58 1.94 18.98 2.91
C ILE A 58 2.30 19.52 1.52
N ALA A 59 1.88 20.75 1.24
CA ALA A 59 2.31 21.49 0.06
C ALA A 59 3.53 22.33 0.43
N ILE A 60 4.64 22.16 -0.31
CA ILE A 60 5.86 22.96 -0.17
C ILE A 60 6.19 23.57 -1.53
N ARG A 61 6.47 24.87 -1.56
CA ARG A 61 7.01 25.53 -2.75
C ARG A 61 8.52 25.33 -2.79
N ILE A 62 9.02 24.74 -3.88
CA ILE A 62 10.45 24.48 -4.10
C ILE A 62 10.82 25.03 -5.46
N ALA A 63 11.94 25.76 -5.56
CA ALA A 63 12.44 26.24 -6.83
C ALA A 63 12.68 25.07 -7.81
N PRO A 64 12.33 25.19 -9.11
CA PRO A 64 12.37 24.08 -10.05
C PRO A 64 13.79 23.49 -10.23
N ARG A 65 14.82 24.37 -10.20
CA ARG A 65 16.23 23.95 -10.27
C ARG A 65 16.64 23.08 -9.07
N LEU A 66 16.20 23.47 -7.87
CA LEU A 66 16.47 22.73 -6.64
C LEU A 66 15.74 21.38 -6.65
N LEU A 67 14.48 21.34 -7.08
CA LEU A 67 13.73 20.10 -7.22
C LEU A 67 14.45 19.10 -8.16
N ALA A 68 14.95 19.58 -9.30
CA ALA A 68 15.71 18.74 -10.23
C ALA A 68 16.99 18.17 -9.59
N GLN A 69 17.72 18.98 -8.84
CA GLN A 69 18.92 18.53 -8.11
C GLN A 69 18.58 17.50 -7.04
N LEU A 70 17.52 17.71 -6.25
CA LEU A 70 17.06 16.76 -5.22
C LEU A 70 16.66 15.41 -5.83
N ARG A 71 15.98 15.41 -6.98
CA ARG A 71 15.63 14.17 -7.69
C ARG A 71 16.88 13.41 -8.16
N ARG A 72 17.89 14.12 -8.69
CA ARG A 72 19.17 13.52 -9.09
C ARG A 72 19.93 12.93 -7.89
N LEU A 73 19.97 13.62 -6.76
CA LEU A 73 20.61 13.12 -5.54
C LEU A 73 19.89 11.88 -5.01
N ALA A 74 18.56 11.88 -5.01
CA ALA A 74 17.76 10.73 -4.59
C ALA A 74 18.01 9.51 -5.49
N ALA A 75 18.09 9.73 -6.81
CA ALA A 75 18.42 8.67 -7.77
C ALA A 75 19.83 8.09 -7.53
N LYS A 76 20.83 8.92 -7.24
CA LYS A 76 22.19 8.45 -6.89
C LYS A 76 22.21 7.57 -5.63
N GLN A 77 21.25 7.76 -4.72
CA GLN A 77 21.12 7.00 -3.49
C GLN A 77 20.11 5.85 -3.59
N SER A 78 19.54 5.60 -4.77
CA SER A 78 18.48 4.61 -4.99
C SER A 78 17.28 4.78 -4.05
N LYS A 79 16.95 6.03 -3.70
CA LYS A 79 15.83 6.39 -2.82
C LYS A 79 14.79 7.23 -3.55
N PRO A 80 13.49 7.14 -3.18
CA PRO A 80 12.49 8.11 -3.61
C PRO A 80 12.84 9.52 -3.14
N TYR A 81 12.61 10.54 -3.98
CA TYR A 81 12.98 11.92 -3.64
C TYR A 81 12.20 12.45 -2.42
N GLN A 82 10.96 12.00 -2.20
CA GLN A 82 10.17 12.37 -1.03
C GLN A 82 10.78 11.83 0.27
N THR A 83 11.36 10.63 0.22
CA THR A 83 12.09 10.05 1.36
C THR A 83 13.33 10.88 1.68
N LEU A 84 14.10 11.26 0.66
CA LEU A 84 15.27 12.12 0.84
C LEU A 84 14.89 13.48 1.43
N ILE A 85 13.83 14.12 0.92
CA ILE A 85 13.34 15.40 1.46
C ILE A 85 12.99 15.25 2.94
N HIS A 86 12.26 14.19 3.30
CA HIS A 86 11.89 13.94 4.69
C HIS A 86 13.12 13.78 5.60
N GLU A 87 14.11 12.96 5.19
CA GLU A 87 15.34 12.76 5.96
C GLU A 87 16.14 14.07 6.13
N LEU A 88 16.19 14.91 5.09
CA LEU A 88 16.85 16.22 5.16
C LEU A 88 16.15 17.17 6.14
N LEU A 89 14.82 17.24 6.09
CA LEU A 89 14.02 18.06 7.01
C LEU A 89 14.16 17.56 8.46
N GLU A 90 14.15 16.25 8.67
CA GLU A 90 14.33 15.66 10.00
C GLU A 90 15.71 15.99 10.58
N ARG A 91 16.78 15.86 9.79
CA ARG A 91 18.14 16.23 10.21
C ARG A 91 18.27 17.71 10.53
N ALA A 92 17.69 18.57 9.71
CA ALA A 92 17.70 20.01 9.94
C ALA A 92 16.96 20.38 11.22
N ALA A 93 15.79 19.79 11.46
CA ALA A 93 15.02 20.02 12.69
C ALA A 93 15.78 19.56 13.94
N LYS A 94 16.39 18.37 13.91
CA LYS A 94 17.20 17.85 15.03
C LYS A 94 18.40 18.75 15.35
N LYS A 95 19.04 19.33 14.34
CA LYS A 95 20.19 20.23 14.53
C LYS A 95 19.82 21.57 15.18
N GLN A 96 18.60 22.05 14.97
CA GLN A 96 18.14 23.36 15.48
C GLN A 96 17.57 23.28 16.90
N VAL A 97 17.23 22.09 17.38
CA VAL A 97 16.67 21.87 18.72
C VAL A 97 17.77 21.51 19.74
N ALA A 98 19.02 21.31 19.28
CA ALA A 98 20.19 20.98 20.10
C ALA A 98 20.98 22.24 20.51
#